data_AF-A0A1F6V035-F1
#
_entry.id   AF-A0A1F6V035-F1
#
_cell.length_a   1.000
_cell.length_b   1.000
_cell.length_c   1.000
_cell.angle_alpha   90.00
_cell.angle_beta   90.00
_cell.angle_gamma   90.00
#
_symmetry.space_group_name_H-M   'P 1'
#
loop_
_entity.id
_entity.type
_entity.pdbx_description
1 polymer ?
#
loop_
_entity_poly.entity_id
_entity_poly.type
_entity_poly.pdbx_seq_one_letter_code
_entity_poly.pdbx_strand_id
1 'polypeptide(L)' 'MTARLKIFFVGLIIGGVIAFLLGMNYGRGAPLLSNPFAKRDISSTIKEKAGEIAEGAREKLHDATKPASK' A
#
# COMPACT_ATOMS: atom_id res chain seq x y z
N MET A 1 38.51 -13.09 -16.54
CA MET A 1 37.22 -13.66 -16.09
C MET A 1 36.61 -12.99 -14.85
N THR A 2 37.41 -12.42 -13.95
CA THR A 2 36.97 -11.87 -12.64
C THR A 2 36.13 -10.58 -12.71
N ALA A 3 36.37 -9.68 -13.66
CA ALA A 3 35.65 -8.40 -13.74
C ALA A 3 34.15 -8.55 -14.07
N ARG A 4 33.81 -9.42 -15.04
CA ARG A 4 32.40 -9.67 -15.43
C ARG A 4 31.59 -10.31 -14.29
N LEU A 5 32.21 -11.23 -13.55
CA LEU A 5 31.57 -11.87 -12.40
C LEU A 5 31.32 -10.85 -11.27
N LYS A 6 32.27 -9.95 -11.02
CA LYS A 6 32.09 -8.85 -10.05
C LYS A 6 30.92 -7.93 -10.45
N ILE A 7 30.84 -7.55 -11.73
CA ILE A 7 29.74 -6.71 -12.23
C ILE A 7 28.39 -7.43 -12.09
N PHE A 8 28.34 -8.73 -12.39
CA PHE A 8 27.13 -9.53 -12.18
C PHE A 8 26.67 -9.51 -10.71
N PHE A 9 27.57 -9.76 -9.76
CA PHE A 9 27.23 -9.72 -8.33
C PHE A 9 26.80 -8.33 -7.85
N VAL A 10 27.43 -7.27 -8.35
CA VAL A 10 27.01 -5.89 -8.07
C VAL A 10 25.58 -5.66 -8.57
N GLY A 11 25.29 -6.06 -9.82
CA GLY A 11 23.94 -5.96 -10.37
C GLY A 11 22.92 -6.79 -9.58
N LEU A 12 23.29 -8.00 -9.16
CA LEU A 12 22.44 -8.87 -8.34
C LEU A 12 22.13 -8.25 -6.98
N ILE A 13 23.13 -7.66 -6.31
CA ILE A 13 22.93 -7.00 -5.01
C ILE A 13 22.04 -5.77 -5.17
N ILE A 14 22.32 -4.91 -6.16
CA ILE A 14 21.51 -3.71 -6.41
C ILE A 14 20.07 -4.10 -6.75
N GLY A 15 19.89 -5.05 -7.67
CA GLY A 15 18.58 -5.56 -8.05
C GLY A 15 17.85 -6.18 -6.86
N GLY A 16 18.55 -6.96 -6.03
CA GLY A 16 18.02 -7.57 -4.82
C GLY A 16 17.54 -6.53 -3.79
N VAL A 17 18.32 -5.47 -3.56
CA VAL A 17 17.92 -4.38 -2.65
C VAL A 17 16.68 -3.65 -3.17
N ILE A 18 16.64 -3.33 -4.46
CA ILE A 18 15.48 -2.66 -5.07
C ILE A 18 14.25 -3.58 -4.97
N ALA A 19 14.36 -4.84 -5.39
CA ALA A 19 13.27 -5.81 -5.32
C ALA A 19 12.78 -6.01 -3.89
N PHE A 20 13.68 -6.03 -2.90
CA PHE A 20 13.33 -6.14 -1.49
C PHE A 20 12.53 -4.92 -0.99
N LEU A 21 12.98 -3.70 -1.28
CA LEU A 21 12.27 -2.48 -0.90
C LEU A 21 10.87 -2.42 -1.51
N LEU A 22 10.79 -2.66 -2.82
CA LEU A 22 9.52 -2.68 -3.55
C LEU A 22 8.59 -3.76 -2.99
N GLY A 23 9.09 -4.98 -2.82
CA GLY A 23 8.31 -6.12 -2.32
C GLY A 23 7.78 -5.90 -0.91
N MET A 24 8.62 -5.39 0.01
CA MET A 24 8.20 -5.14 1.39
C MET A 24 7.20 -3.98 1.51
N ASN A 25 7.27 -2.98 0.63
CA ASN A 25 6.33 -1.86 0.63
C ASN A 25 5.10 -2.04 -0.25
N TYR A 26 5.05 -3.09 -1.07
CA TYR A 26 3.91 -3.37 -1.93
C TYR A 26 2.66 -3.68 -1.10
N GLY A 27 1.52 -3.09 -1.46
CA GLY A 27 0.23 -3.28 -0.77
C GLY A 27 0.11 -2.60 0.59
N ARG A 28 1.17 -1.92 1.04
CA ARG A 28 1.25 -1.34 2.38
C ARG A 28 0.60 0.05 2.46
N GLY A 29 0.39 0.74 1.33
CA GLY A 29 -0.14 2.11 1.28
C GLY A 29 0.90 3.18 1.65
N ALA A 30 2.19 2.89 1.51
CA ALA A 30 3.29 3.87 1.60
C ALA A 30 4.10 3.86 0.29
N PRO A 31 4.93 4.88 0.03
CA PRO A 31 5.80 4.90 -1.14
C PRO A 31 6.68 3.64 -1.23
N LEU A 32 6.82 3.08 -2.44
CA LEU A 32 7.43 1.77 -2.65
C LEU A 32 8.91 1.69 -2.23
N LEU A 33 9.63 2.81 -2.26
CA LEU A 33 11.04 2.89 -1.86
C LEU A 33 11.23 3.52 -0.46
N SER A 34 10.15 3.66 0.32
CA SER A 34 10.22 4.15 1.70
C SER A 34 10.87 3.12 2.64
N ASN A 35 11.22 3.53 3.87
CA ASN A 35 11.77 2.63 4.88
C ASN A 35 10.79 1.47 5.15
N PRO A 36 11.13 0.23 4.77
CA PRO A 36 10.19 -0.88 4.84
C PRO A 36 10.00 -1.41 6.28
N PHE A 37 10.86 -0.96 7.22
CA PHE A 37 10.78 -1.25 8.66
C PHE A 37 10.06 -0.15 9.45
N ALA A 38 9.52 0.88 8.79
CA ALA A 38 8.76 1.92 9.47
C ALA A 38 7.54 1.30 10.19
N LYS A 39 7.34 1.69 11.46
CA LYS A 39 6.17 1.28 12.23
C LYS A 39 4.91 1.80 11.54
N ARG A 40 3.90 0.93 11.44
CA ARG A 40 2.58 1.27 10.93
C ARG A 40 1.57 1.16 12.05
N ASP A 41 0.69 2.15 12.12
CA ASP A 41 -0.53 2.03 12.89
C ASP A 41 -1.61 1.43 12.00
N ILE A 42 -1.70 0.10 12.05
CA ILE A 42 -2.68 -0.67 11.28
C ILE A 42 -4.09 -0.49 11.88
N SER A 43 -4.17 -0.26 13.20
CA SER A 43 -5.44 -0.10 13.91
C SER A 43 -6.15 1.17 13.47
N SER A 44 -5.43 2.29 13.39
CA SER A 44 -5.97 3.55 12.90
C SER A 44 -6.45 3.44 11.45
N THR A 45 -5.65 2.83 10.57
CA THR A 45 -5.97 2.65 9.15
C THR A 45 -7.25 1.81 8.96
N ILE A 46 -7.41 0.73 9.75
CA ILE A 46 -8.62 -0.10 9.71
C ILE A 46 -9.82 0.68 10.22
N LYS A 47 -9.66 1.44 11.30
CA LYS A 47 -10.73 2.25 11.89
C LYS A 47 -11.23 3.32 10.93
N GLU A 48 -10.34 4.02 10.25
CA GLU A 48 -10.70 5.01 9.21
C GLU A 48 -11.46 4.35 8.06
N LYS A 49 -10.92 3.25 7.50
CA LYS A 49 -11.59 2.53 6.40
C LYS A 49 -12.97 2.01 6.78
N ALA A 50 -13.13 1.48 8.00
CA ALA A 50 -14.41 1.02 8.49
C ALA A 50 -15.41 2.19 8.63
N GLY A 51 -14.94 3.36 9.07
CA GLY A 51 -15.72 4.59 9.12
C GLY A 51 -16.21 5.03 7.74
N GLU A 52 -15.30 5.12 6.76
CA GLU A 52 -15.63 5.47 5.37
C GLU A 52 -16.67 4.53 4.75
N ILE A 53 -16.53 3.22 5.00
CA ILE A 53 -17.48 2.21 4.50
C ILE A 53 -18.87 2.43 5.14
N ALA A 54 -18.92 2.64 6.45
CA ALA A 54 -20.18 2.86 7.17
C ALA A 54 -20.87 4.16 6.70
N GLU A 55 -20.10 5.21 6.48
CA GLU A 55 -20.60 6.50 6.01
C GLU A 55 -21.14 6.39 4.56
N GLY A 56 -20.39 5.77 3.65
CA GLY A 56 -20.84 5.52 2.28
C GLY A 56 -22.07 4.59 2.21
N ALA A 57 -22.17 3.61 3.12
CA ALA A 57 -23.37 2.78 3.24
C ALA A 57 -24.57 3.60 3.71
N ARG A 58 -24.39 4.48 4.71
CA ARG A 58 -25.44 5.38 5.20
C ARG A 58 -25.90 6.34 4.11
N GLU A 59 -24.99 6.93 3.34
CA GLU A 59 -25.32 7.83 2.23
C GLU A 59 -26.16 7.11 1.16
N LYS A 60 -25.74 5.91 0.73
CA LYS A 60 -26.49 5.11 -0.24
C LYS A 60 -27.88 4.70 0.26
N LEU A 61 -27.98 4.30 1.54
CA LEU A 61 -29.28 4.00 2.15
C LEU A 61 -30.17 5.24 2.21
N HIS A 62 -29.59 6.39 2.56
CA HIS A 62 -30.31 7.66 2.58
C HIS A 62 -30.82 8.03 1.17
N ASP A 63 -29.99 7.91 0.15
CA ASP A 63 -30.38 8.17 -1.23
C ASP A 63 -31.45 7.20 -1.74
N ALA A 64 -31.34 5.91 -1.41
CA ALA A 64 -32.34 4.90 -1.76
C ALA A 64 -33.68 5.11 -1.04
N THR A 65 -33.67 5.78 0.12
CA THR A 65 -34.87 6.07 0.93
C THR A 65 -35.39 7.50 0.74
N LYS A 66 -34.73 8.33 -0.09
CA LYS A 66 -35.27 9.63 -0.46
C LYS A 66 -36.61 9.42 -1.17
N PRO A 67 -37.69 10.11 -0.73
CA PRO A 67 -38.97 10.01 -1.39
C PRO A 67 -38.83 10.51 -2.82
N ALA A 68 -39.39 9.78 -3.79
CA ALA A 68 -39.52 10.27 -5.16
C ALA A 68 -40.26 11.62 -5.09
N SER A 69 -39.54 12.71 -5.33
CA SER A 69 -40.14 14.03 -5.42
C SER A 69 -41.15 13.97 -6.56
N LYS A 70 -42.44 13.97 -6.22
CA LYS A 70 -43.52 14.27 -7.16
C LYS A 70 -43.50 15.74 -7.53
#